data_AF-A0A7G9FDW8-F1
#
_entry.id   AF-A0A7G9FDW8-F1
#
_cell.length_a   1.000
_cell.length_b   1.000
_cell.length_c   1.000
_cell.angle_alpha   90.00
_cell.angle_beta   90.00
_cell.angle_gamma   90.00
#
_symmetry.space_group_name_H-M   'P 1'
#
loop_
_entity.id
_entity.type
_entity.pdbx_description
1 polymer ?
#
loop_
_entity_poly.entity_id
_entity_poly.type
_entity_poly.pdbx_seq_one_letter_code
_entity_poly.pdbx_strand_id
1 'polypeptide(L)'
;MKIHVGTIIMLLVLVSCRVEQMQRSPAPVFGFTKKITRSEENTLAYQMEMALLIDDDKECYKKVEALLKAGADPNKKTGQFKWLDTNPLWNSNGNYALSKLLISYGADVKRRPYIARLLSYRIIAMKNPRDNWVRFYKENPQMKCRYEHEIFLCCKLLLESGADPNLKAYGASIVLWPATDWNYKRYFNRYGETAINYCIKENLLSVFPLLLEYGAVLDTKSLELAKATTERTGSTEMEELVKAQWIRQNGN
;
A
#
# COMPACT_ATOMS: atom_id res chain seq x y z
N MET A 1 -18.65 75.66 -20.12
CA MET A 1 -18.75 74.58 -19.11
C MET A 1 -18.35 73.29 -19.82
N LYS A 2 -17.09 72.80 -19.77
CA LYS A 2 -16.32 72.30 -18.61
C LYS A 2 -17.20 71.46 -17.68
N ILE A 3 -16.71 70.25 -17.35
CA ILE A 3 -17.27 69.20 -16.46
C ILE A 3 -18.10 68.16 -17.26
N HIS A 4 -17.77 66.87 -17.42
CA HIS A 4 -16.66 66.03 -16.96
C HIS A 4 -16.49 64.83 -17.93
N VAL A 5 -15.41 64.84 -18.72
CA VAL A 5 -14.89 63.64 -19.41
C VAL A 5 -14.29 62.62 -18.42
N GLY A 6 -14.21 62.97 -17.13
CA GLY A 6 -13.72 62.12 -16.05
C GLY A 6 -14.71 61.08 -15.51
N THR A 7 -16.00 61.14 -15.86
CA THR A 7 -17.02 60.24 -15.27
C THR A 7 -17.24 58.96 -16.09
N ILE A 8 -16.83 58.94 -17.37
CA ILE A 8 -17.00 57.77 -18.26
C ILE A 8 -15.80 56.82 -18.20
N ILE A 9 -14.60 57.31 -17.83
CA ILE A 9 -13.41 56.45 -17.64
C ILE A 9 -13.45 55.71 -16.29
N MET A 10 -14.21 56.19 -15.30
CA MET A 10 -14.45 55.52 -14.02
C MET A 10 -15.50 54.40 -14.07
N LEU A 11 -16.14 54.15 -15.22
CA LEU A 11 -17.01 53.00 -15.45
C LEU A 11 -16.33 51.89 -16.28
N LEU A 12 -15.19 52.16 -16.91
CA LEU A 12 -14.42 51.19 -17.69
C LEU A 12 -13.19 50.62 -16.93
N VAL A 13 -12.87 51.12 -15.74
CA VAL A 13 -11.81 50.57 -14.87
C VAL A 13 -12.35 49.69 -13.73
N LEU A 14 -13.66 49.65 -13.50
CA LEU A 14 -14.29 48.75 -12.51
C LEU A 14 -14.75 47.39 -13.08
N VAL A 15 -14.39 47.08 -14.33
CA VAL A 15 -14.69 45.79 -14.99
C VAL A 15 -13.47 44.86 -15.09
N SER A 16 -12.28 45.26 -14.60
CA SER A 16 -11.06 44.41 -14.69
C SER A 16 -10.47 43.92 -13.37
N CYS A 17 -11.14 44.12 -12.23
CA CYS A 17 -10.73 43.52 -10.96
C CYS A 17 -11.89 42.80 -10.24
N ARG A 18 -12.77 42.11 -10.98
CA ARG A 18 -13.41 40.93 -10.40
C ARG A 18 -12.35 39.85 -10.32
N VAL A 19 -11.63 39.87 -9.20
CA VAL A 19 -11.19 38.64 -8.55
C VAL A 19 -12.39 37.71 -8.68
N GLU A 20 -12.28 36.69 -9.52
CA GLU A 20 -13.02 35.46 -9.31
C GLU A 20 -12.62 35.04 -7.90
N GLN A 21 -13.36 35.55 -6.90
CA GLN A 21 -13.64 34.76 -5.73
C GLN A 21 -14.31 33.54 -6.34
N MET A 22 -13.50 32.54 -6.66
CA MET A 22 -13.92 31.16 -6.69
C MET A 22 -14.66 31.02 -5.37
N GLN A 23 -15.99 31.16 -5.44
CA GLN A 23 -16.87 30.89 -4.35
C GLN A 23 -16.58 29.42 -4.08
N ARG A 24 -15.67 29.18 -3.12
CA ARG A 24 -15.34 27.83 -2.69
C ARG A 24 -16.69 27.27 -2.33
N SER A 25 -17.17 26.31 -3.13
CA SER A 25 -18.33 25.53 -2.78
C SER A 25 -18.17 25.19 -1.30
N PRO A 26 -19.21 25.36 -0.46
CA PRO A 26 -19.10 25.06 0.95
C PRO A 26 -18.42 23.70 1.06
N ALA A 27 -17.27 23.67 1.76
CA ALA A 27 -16.53 22.44 1.94
C ALA A 27 -17.54 21.38 2.39
N PRO A 28 -17.61 20.22 1.72
CA PRO A 28 -18.58 19.21 2.11
C PRO A 28 -18.39 18.98 3.60
N VAL A 29 -19.48 19.11 4.35
CA VAL A 29 -19.49 18.85 5.79
C VAL A 29 -19.04 17.41 5.96
N PHE A 30 -17.78 17.21 6.33
CA PHE A 30 -17.16 15.90 6.49
C PHE A 30 -17.65 15.27 7.79
N GLY A 31 -18.88 14.77 7.75
CA GLY A 31 -19.38 13.81 8.72
C GLY A 31 -18.84 12.41 8.37
N PHE A 32 -18.19 11.76 9.33
CA PHE A 32 -17.75 10.35 9.27
C PHE A 32 -18.92 9.38 9.41
N THR A 33 -20.00 9.59 8.67
CA THR A 33 -21.17 8.72 8.69
C THR A 33 -21.63 8.50 7.28
N LYS A 34 -20.93 7.61 6.57
CA LYS A 34 -21.54 6.98 5.40
C LYS A 34 -22.70 6.14 5.94
N LYS A 35 -23.93 6.66 5.88
CA LYS A 35 -25.14 5.85 6.07
C LYS A 35 -25.14 4.82 4.95
N ILE A 36 -24.61 3.63 5.23
CA ILE A 36 -24.74 2.48 4.34
C ILE A 36 -26.24 2.18 4.26
N THR A 37 -26.75 2.12 3.03
CA THR A 37 -28.15 1.75 2.81
C THR A 37 -28.28 0.23 2.92
N ARG A 38 -29.38 -0.30 3.46
CA ARG A 38 -29.65 -1.76 3.51
C ARG A 38 -29.51 -2.45 2.15
N SER A 39 -29.73 -1.72 1.04
CA SER A 39 -29.51 -2.21 -0.32
C SER A 39 -28.04 -2.45 -0.68
N GLU A 40 -27.10 -1.74 -0.08
CA GLU A 40 -25.65 -1.94 -0.28
C GLU A 40 -25.14 -3.18 0.46
N GLU A 41 -25.75 -3.55 1.59
CA GLU A 41 -25.37 -4.69 2.43
C GLU A 41 -25.58 -6.05 1.72
N ASN A 42 -26.54 -6.14 0.81
CA ASN A 42 -26.84 -7.37 0.07
C ASN A 42 -25.97 -7.58 -1.17
N THR A 43 -25.04 -6.67 -1.47
CA THR A 43 -24.15 -6.84 -2.62
C THR A 43 -23.02 -7.82 -2.30
N LEU A 44 -22.63 -8.65 -3.27
CA LEU A 44 -21.47 -9.55 -3.12
C LEU A 44 -20.18 -8.78 -2.79
N ALA A 45 -20.05 -7.55 -3.28
CA ALA A 45 -18.93 -6.67 -2.95
C ALA A 45 -18.90 -6.28 -1.46
N TYR A 46 -20.06 -6.02 -0.84
CA TYR A 46 -20.13 -5.75 0.59
C TYR A 46 -19.85 -6.98 1.43
N GLN A 47 -20.43 -8.12 1.03
CA GLN A 47 -20.17 -9.39 1.70
C GLN A 47 -18.68 -9.77 1.62
N MET A 48 -18.00 -9.47 0.51
CA MET A 48 -16.56 -9.66 0.37
C MET A 48 -15.77 -8.79 1.35
N GLU A 49 -16.13 -7.53 1.54
CA GLU A 49 -15.49 -6.68 2.57
C GLU A 49 -15.67 -7.28 3.96
N MET A 50 -16.90 -7.66 4.32
CA MET A 50 -17.19 -8.24 5.63
C MET A 50 -16.47 -9.57 5.86
N ALA A 51 -16.34 -10.42 4.83
CA ALA A 51 -15.59 -11.67 4.93
C ALA A 51 -14.10 -11.43 5.22
N LEU A 52 -13.50 -10.41 4.61
CA LEU A 52 -12.09 -10.07 4.77
C LEU A 52 -11.75 -9.37 6.10
N LEU A 53 -12.76 -8.94 6.87
CA LEU A 53 -12.60 -8.40 8.22
C LEU A 53 -12.58 -9.49 9.30
N ILE A 54 -12.76 -10.75 8.93
CA ILE A 54 -12.73 -11.88 9.86
C ILE A 54 -11.29 -12.22 10.20
N ASP A 55 -10.96 -12.20 11.49
CA ASP A 55 -9.60 -12.45 11.99
C ASP A 55 -9.16 -13.92 11.86
N ASP A 56 -10.10 -14.86 11.96
CA ASP A 56 -9.83 -16.29 11.78
C ASP A 56 -9.56 -16.62 10.30
N ASP A 57 -8.33 -17.02 9.99
CA ASP A 57 -7.88 -17.27 8.61
C ASP A 57 -8.69 -18.37 7.91
N LYS A 58 -9.21 -19.37 8.64
CA LYS A 58 -9.98 -20.49 8.05
C LYS A 58 -11.41 -20.07 7.74
N GLU A 59 -12.06 -19.34 8.64
CA GLU A 59 -13.41 -18.80 8.42
C GLU A 59 -13.41 -17.75 7.32
N CYS A 60 -12.43 -16.83 7.34
CA CYS A 60 -12.21 -15.85 6.29
C CYS A 60 -12.09 -16.54 4.92
N TYR A 61 -11.20 -17.55 4.81
CA TYR A 61 -11.03 -18.32 3.58
C TYR A 61 -12.35 -18.94 3.10
N LYS A 62 -13.08 -19.64 3.98
CA LYS A 62 -14.34 -20.33 3.62
C LYS A 62 -15.39 -19.35 3.09
N LYS A 63 -15.55 -18.18 3.74
CA LYS A 63 -16.53 -17.18 3.29
C LYS A 63 -16.12 -16.54 1.97
N VAL A 64 -14.85 -16.18 1.80
CA VAL A 64 -14.34 -15.64 0.54
C VAL A 64 -14.52 -16.66 -0.59
N GLU A 65 -14.19 -17.93 -0.36
CA GLU A 65 -14.39 -18.99 -1.35
C GLU A 65 -15.87 -19.14 -1.76
N ALA A 66 -16.79 -19.14 -0.80
CA ALA A 66 -18.23 -19.23 -1.08
C ALA A 66 -18.72 -18.04 -1.93
N LEU A 67 -18.25 -16.82 -1.62
CA LEU A 67 -18.61 -15.62 -2.38
C LEU A 67 -18.07 -15.66 -3.81
N LEU A 68 -16.81 -16.08 -3.99
CA LEU A 68 -16.21 -16.23 -5.32
C LEU A 68 -16.97 -17.27 -6.15
N LYS A 69 -17.35 -18.41 -5.56
CA LYS A 69 -18.20 -19.43 -6.21
C LYS A 69 -19.59 -18.90 -6.58
N ALA A 70 -20.12 -17.95 -5.81
CA ALA A 70 -21.38 -17.26 -6.10
C ALA A 70 -21.25 -16.14 -7.15
N GLY A 71 -20.06 -15.94 -7.74
CA GLY A 71 -19.83 -14.94 -8.79
C GLY A 71 -19.38 -13.58 -8.27
N ALA A 72 -18.89 -13.48 -7.03
CA ALA A 72 -18.26 -12.25 -6.57
C ALA A 72 -17.02 -11.94 -7.43
N ASP A 73 -16.89 -10.68 -7.85
CA ASP A 73 -15.72 -10.23 -8.61
C ASP A 73 -14.49 -10.20 -7.69
N PRO A 74 -13.42 -10.96 -7.99
CA PRO A 74 -12.20 -11.03 -7.16
C PRO A 74 -11.41 -9.72 -7.11
N ASN A 75 -11.78 -8.73 -7.93
CA ASN A 75 -11.22 -7.39 -7.96
C ASN A 75 -12.11 -6.33 -7.33
N LYS A 76 -13.24 -6.75 -6.73
CA LYS A 76 -14.25 -5.82 -6.21
C LYS A 76 -14.78 -6.24 -4.83
N LYS A 77 -14.51 -5.38 -3.86
CA LYS A 77 -15.23 -5.29 -2.59
C LYS A 77 -15.67 -3.86 -2.35
N THR A 78 -16.62 -3.67 -1.43
CA THR A 78 -16.84 -2.33 -0.90
C THR A 78 -15.61 -1.90 -0.10
N GLY A 79 -15.43 -0.60 -0.04
CA GLY A 79 -14.33 -0.01 0.68
C GLY A 79 -14.64 1.44 0.96
N GLN A 80 -14.08 1.94 2.06
CA GLN A 80 -14.13 3.35 2.39
C GLN A 80 -13.33 4.17 1.37
N PHE A 81 -12.24 3.61 0.81
CA PHE A 81 -11.33 4.31 -0.09
C PHE A 81 -11.22 3.61 -1.47
N LYS A 82 -11.98 4.13 -2.44
CA LYS A 82 -12.34 3.47 -3.72
C LYS A 82 -11.22 2.85 -4.57
N TRP A 83 -9.98 3.31 -4.48
CA TRP A 83 -8.93 2.88 -5.42
C TRP A 83 -8.11 1.73 -4.90
N LEU A 84 -7.73 1.74 -3.62
CA LEU A 84 -6.90 0.68 -3.03
C LEU A 84 -7.78 -0.39 -2.36
N ASP A 85 -8.82 0.04 -1.64
CA ASP A 85 -9.65 -0.85 -0.82
C ASP A 85 -10.65 -1.67 -1.63
N THR A 86 -10.76 -1.45 -2.94
CA THR A 86 -11.75 -2.20 -3.72
C THR A 86 -11.22 -3.52 -4.23
N ASN A 87 -9.91 -3.79 -4.16
CA ASN A 87 -9.37 -5.10 -4.53
C ASN A 87 -9.20 -6.00 -3.27
N PRO A 88 -9.94 -7.12 -3.16
CA PRO A 88 -9.81 -8.11 -2.09
C PRO A 88 -8.39 -8.56 -1.74
N LEU A 89 -7.50 -8.70 -2.73
CA LEU A 89 -6.13 -9.17 -2.52
C LEU A 89 -5.33 -8.24 -1.59
N TRP A 90 -5.71 -6.96 -1.52
CA TRP A 90 -5.09 -5.99 -0.62
C TRP A 90 -5.20 -6.38 0.86
N ASN A 91 -6.25 -7.11 1.22
CA ASN A 91 -6.54 -7.51 2.60
C ASN A 91 -6.03 -8.90 2.97
N SER A 92 -5.35 -9.62 2.07
CA SER A 92 -4.85 -10.96 2.37
C SER A 92 -3.74 -10.97 3.43
N ASN A 93 -3.02 -9.85 3.60
CA ASN A 93 -2.04 -9.62 4.68
C ASN A 93 -1.08 -10.82 4.93
N GLY A 94 -0.46 -11.31 3.86
CA GLY A 94 0.48 -12.44 3.93
C GLY A 94 -0.15 -13.82 4.09
N ASN A 95 -1.48 -13.95 4.09
CA ASN A 95 -2.15 -15.24 4.04
C ASN A 95 -1.99 -15.85 2.64
N TYR A 96 -1.07 -16.81 2.51
CA TYR A 96 -0.75 -17.48 1.26
C TYR A 96 -1.97 -18.18 0.63
N ALA A 97 -2.75 -18.93 1.43
CA ALA A 97 -3.90 -19.67 0.92
C ALA A 97 -4.99 -18.74 0.37
N LEU A 98 -5.31 -17.67 1.10
CA LEU A 98 -6.28 -16.67 0.67
C LEU A 98 -5.80 -15.91 -0.57
N SER A 99 -4.52 -15.54 -0.62
CA SER A 99 -3.93 -14.87 -1.79
C SER A 99 -3.99 -15.77 -3.02
N LYS A 100 -3.63 -17.05 -2.88
CA LYS A 100 -3.69 -18.04 -3.96
C LYS A 100 -5.10 -18.24 -4.47
N LEU A 101 -6.09 -18.30 -3.59
CA LEU A 101 -7.50 -18.40 -3.95
C LEU A 101 -7.97 -17.18 -4.77
N LEU A 102 -7.70 -15.97 -4.29
CA LEU A 102 -8.10 -14.75 -5.00
C LEU A 102 -7.45 -14.66 -6.39
N ILE A 103 -6.16 -14.96 -6.48
CA ILE A 103 -5.42 -14.99 -7.76
C ILE A 103 -6.02 -16.05 -8.69
N SER A 104 -6.37 -17.24 -8.20
CA SER A 104 -6.94 -18.30 -9.05
C SER A 104 -8.32 -17.94 -9.61
N TYR A 105 -9.04 -17.02 -8.99
CA TYR A 105 -10.31 -16.49 -9.51
C TYR A 105 -10.12 -15.27 -10.41
N GLY A 106 -8.89 -14.77 -10.59
CA GLY A 106 -8.57 -13.66 -11.50
C GLY A 106 -8.35 -12.31 -10.81
N ALA A 107 -7.93 -12.31 -9.53
CA ALA A 107 -7.46 -11.08 -8.90
C ALA A 107 -6.26 -10.48 -9.65
N ASP A 108 -6.33 -9.20 -9.97
CA ASP A 108 -5.29 -8.42 -10.61
C ASP A 108 -4.14 -8.15 -9.64
N VAL A 109 -2.96 -8.68 -9.96
CA VAL A 109 -1.74 -8.53 -9.16
C VAL A 109 -0.79 -7.45 -9.68
N LYS A 110 -1.05 -6.86 -10.85
CA LYS A 110 -0.07 -6.03 -11.57
C LYS A 110 -0.20 -4.54 -11.27
N ARG A 111 -1.40 -4.07 -10.97
CA ARG A 111 -1.70 -2.63 -10.90
C ARG A 111 -1.42 -1.98 -9.55
N ARG A 112 -1.07 -2.75 -8.51
CA ARG A 112 -0.94 -2.27 -7.13
C ARG A 112 0.40 -2.68 -6.52
N PRO A 113 0.92 -1.94 -5.53
CA PRO A 113 2.18 -2.26 -4.85
C PRO A 113 2.04 -3.41 -3.85
N TYR A 114 1.52 -4.57 -4.27
CA TYR A 114 1.26 -5.69 -3.36
C TYR A 114 2.52 -6.16 -2.62
N ILE A 115 3.66 -6.19 -3.30
CA ILE A 115 4.93 -6.60 -2.69
C ILE A 115 5.37 -5.59 -1.62
N ALA A 116 5.48 -4.30 -1.97
CA ALA A 116 5.87 -3.28 -0.99
C ALA A 116 4.88 -3.18 0.16
N ARG A 117 3.59 -3.37 -0.10
CA ARG A 117 2.55 -3.39 0.93
C ARG A 117 2.70 -4.56 1.88
N LEU A 118 2.96 -5.76 1.36
CA LEU A 118 3.22 -6.97 2.14
C LEU A 118 4.43 -6.77 3.07
N LEU A 119 5.52 -6.19 2.54
CA LEU A 119 6.75 -5.98 3.30
C LEU A 119 6.74 -4.75 4.21
N SER A 120 5.81 -3.81 4.02
CA SER A 120 5.65 -2.65 4.89
C SER A 120 5.10 -2.97 6.29
N TYR A 121 4.57 -4.17 6.48
CA TYR A 121 4.09 -4.65 7.78
C TYR A 121 5.27 -4.92 8.72
N ARG A 122 4.97 -4.99 10.02
CA ARG A 122 5.96 -5.42 11.01
C ARG A 122 6.18 -6.93 10.85
N ILE A 123 7.31 -7.30 10.26
CA ILE A 123 7.71 -8.69 10.01
C ILE A 123 8.87 -9.03 10.95
N ILE A 124 8.78 -10.19 11.60
CA ILE A 124 9.87 -10.73 12.40
C ILE A 124 10.81 -11.50 11.48
N ALA A 125 12.02 -10.97 11.29
CA ALA A 125 13.09 -11.65 10.57
C ALA A 125 13.47 -12.96 11.25
N MET A 126 13.88 -13.96 10.46
CA MET A 126 14.41 -15.22 11.00
C MET A 126 15.77 -15.05 11.67
N LYS A 127 16.58 -14.09 11.19
CA LYS A 127 17.93 -13.82 11.69
C LYS A 127 18.05 -12.37 12.12
N ASN A 128 18.59 -12.15 13.31
CA ASN A 128 18.77 -10.83 13.94
C ASN A 128 17.51 -9.93 13.85
N PRO A 129 16.35 -10.41 14.34
CA PRO A 129 15.12 -9.62 14.33
C PRO A 129 15.24 -8.37 15.19
N ARG A 130 14.31 -7.44 15.02
CA ARG A 130 14.14 -6.31 15.94
C ARG A 130 13.72 -6.80 17.32
N ASP A 131 14.60 -6.74 18.30
CA ASP A 131 14.34 -7.20 19.68
C ASP A 131 13.09 -6.58 20.30
N ASN A 132 12.85 -5.29 20.05
CA ASN A 132 11.66 -4.61 20.56
C ASN A 132 10.36 -5.16 19.94
N TRP A 133 10.37 -5.61 18.69
CA TRP A 133 9.22 -6.25 18.06
C TRP A 133 9.00 -7.65 18.59
N VAL A 134 10.07 -8.44 18.71
CA VAL A 134 9.99 -9.78 19.32
C VAL A 134 9.39 -9.69 20.73
N ARG A 135 9.87 -8.74 21.55
CA ARG A 135 9.33 -8.49 22.89
C ARG A 135 7.87 -8.06 22.86
N PHE A 136 7.53 -7.08 22.01
CA PHE A 136 6.17 -6.57 21.89
C PHE A 136 5.16 -7.68 21.57
N TYR A 137 5.45 -8.53 20.58
CA TYR A 137 4.52 -9.61 20.22
C TYR A 137 4.51 -10.77 21.22
N LYS A 138 5.60 -11.00 21.94
CA LYS A 138 5.61 -11.93 23.08
C LYS A 138 4.70 -11.45 24.21
N GLU A 139 4.67 -10.15 24.47
CA GLU A 139 3.82 -9.51 25.49
C GLU A 139 2.37 -9.31 25.02
N ASN A 140 2.11 -9.39 23.70
CA ASN A 140 0.80 -9.17 23.09
C ASN A 140 0.42 -10.31 22.13
N PRO A 141 0.25 -11.56 22.61
CA PRO A 141 -0.01 -12.73 21.76
C PRO A 141 -1.33 -12.66 20.98
N GLN A 142 -2.28 -11.82 21.40
CA GLN A 142 -3.51 -11.52 20.67
C GLN A 142 -3.26 -10.73 19.38
N MET A 143 -2.12 -10.04 19.27
CA MET A 143 -1.76 -9.30 18.08
C MET A 143 -1.08 -10.21 17.08
N LYS A 144 -1.65 -10.30 15.88
CA LYS A 144 -1.09 -11.08 14.78
C LYS A 144 0.28 -10.52 14.37
N CYS A 145 1.33 -11.31 14.56
CA CYS A 145 2.64 -11.08 13.97
C CYS A 145 2.79 -11.94 12.70
N ARG A 146 3.74 -11.57 11.85
CA ARG A 146 4.15 -12.37 10.70
C ARG A 146 5.64 -12.62 10.77
N TYR A 147 6.04 -13.84 10.49
CA TYR A 147 7.43 -14.22 10.38
C TYR A 147 7.86 -14.22 8.92
N GLU A 148 9.15 -14.01 8.70
CA GLU A 148 9.76 -13.94 7.37
C GLU A 148 9.40 -15.15 6.48
N HIS A 149 9.40 -16.37 7.01
CA HIS A 149 9.08 -17.58 6.23
C HIS A 149 7.62 -17.60 5.74
N GLU A 150 6.67 -17.10 6.53
CA GLU A 150 5.26 -16.99 6.11
C GLU A 150 5.11 -15.98 4.98
N ILE A 151 5.81 -14.85 5.11
CA ILE A 151 5.82 -13.78 4.12
C ILE A 151 6.52 -14.22 2.85
N PHE A 152 7.61 -15.00 2.95
CA PHE A 152 8.38 -15.48 1.79
C PHE A 152 7.49 -16.21 0.79
N LEU A 153 6.65 -17.14 1.24
CA LEU A 153 5.75 -17.90 0.35
C LEU A 153 4.74 -17.00 -0.35
N CYS A 154 4.14 -16.04 0.38
CA CYS A 154 3.19 -15.11 -0.20
C CYS A 154 3.86 -14.12 -1.17
N CYS A 155 5.04 -13.63 -0.82
CA CYS A 155 5.86 -12.76 -1.66
C CYS A 155 6.20 -13.45 -2.98
N LYS A 156 6.69 -14.69 -2.90
CA LYS A 156 7.00 -15.52 -4.08
C LYS A 156 5.79 -15.73 -4.97
N LEU A 157 4.64 -16.11 -4.39
CA LEU A 157 3.38 -16.26 -5.14
C LEU A 157 2.99 -14.99 -5.91
N LEU A 158 3.08 -13.82 -5.27
CA LEU A 158 2.71 -12.56 -5.90
C LEU A 158 3.68 -12.20 -7.04
N LEU A 159 4.98 -12.39 -6.82
CA LEU A 159 6.02 -12.16 -7.84
C LEU A 159 5.87 -13.11 -9.03
N GLU A 160 5.66 -14.41 -8.81
CA GLU A 160 5.38 -15.42 -9.84
C GLU A 160 4.12 -15.09 -10.64
N SER A 161 3.13 -14.46 -9.99
CA SER A 161 1.90 -14.01 -10.65
C SER A 161 2.08 -12.71 -11.45
N GLY A 162 3.25 -12.07 -11.37
CA GLY A 162 3.62 -10.88 -12.12
C GLY A 162 3.44 -9.56 -11.36
N ALA A 163 3.39 -9.58 -10.02
CA ALA A 163 3.43 -8.35 -9.24
C ALA A 163 4.78 -7.64 -9.39
N ASP A 164 4.75 -6.32 -9.57
CA ASP A 164 5.96 -5.50 -9.74
C ASP A 164 6.60 -5.19 -8.37
N PRO A 165 7.85 -5.63 -8.11
CA PRO A 165 8.54 -5.38 -6.85
C PRO A 165 8.98 -3.93 -6.65
N ASN A 166 8.99 -3.11 -7.71
CA ASN A 166 9.49 -1.74 -7.68
C ASN A 166 8.39 -0.70 -7.42
N LEU A 167 7.12 -1.10 -7.41
CA LEU A 167 6.03 -0.23 -6.99
C LEU A 167 6.18 0.13 -5.51
N LYS A 168 5.97 1.40 -5.19
CA LYS A 168 6.19 1.93 -3.84
C LYS A 168 4.91 1.90 -2.99
N ALA A 169 5.06 1.63 -1.70
CA ALA A 169 4.01 1.73 -0.69
C ALA A 169 4.48 2.57 0.51
N TYR A 170 3.55 3.05 1.33
CA TYR A 170 3.86 3.84 2.52
C TYR A 170 3.08 3.27 3.72
N GLY A 171 3.74 2.42 4.49
CA GLY A 171 3.18 1.80 5.68
C GLY A 171 1.86 1.05 5.43
N ALA A 172 1.11 0.84 6.51
CA ALA A 172 -0.24 0.24 6.46
C ALA A 172 -1.38 1.28 6.35
N SER A 173 -1.05 2.58 6.31
CA SER A 173 -2.05 3.65 6.41
C SER A 173 -2.74 3.91 5.07
N ILE A 174 -4.03 3.61 5.03
CA ILE A 174 -4.94 3.77 3.88
C ILE A 174 -5.32 5.25 3.65
N VAL A 175 -4.74 6.19 4.41
CA VAL A 175 -5.16 7.60 4.40
C VAL A 175 -4.60 8.35 3.18
N LEU A 176 -5.12 8.03 1.99
CA LEU A 176 -4.97 8.86 0.79
C LEU A 176 -6.32 9.02 0.09
N TRP A 177 -6.92 10.17 0.39
CA TRP A 177 -8.07 10.76 -0.28
C TRP A 177 -7.77 11.13 -1.74
N PRO A 178 -8.81 11.22 -2.59
CA PRO A 178 -9.24 10.09 -3.40
C PRO A 178 -8.07 9.56 -4.22
N ALA A 179 -7.52 8.41 -3.85
CA ALA A 179 -6.51 7.77 -4.67
C ALA A 179 -7.10 7.51 -6.07
N THR A 180 -6.47 8.08 -7.09
CA THR A 180 -6.58 7.69 -8.49
C THR A 180 -5.22 7.13 -8.87
N ASP A 181 -5.09 6.51 -10.05
CA ASP A 181 -3.76 6.10 -10.56
C ASP A 181 -2.77 7.28 -10.50
N TRP A 182 -3.27 8.50 -10.73
CA TRP A 182 -2.50 9.73 -10.69
C TRP A 182 -2.06 10.11 -9.27
N ASN A 183 -2.99 10.15 -8.31
CA ASN A 183 -2.66 10.48 -6.92
C ASN A 183 -1.73 9.44 -6.30
N TYR A 184 -1.90 8.16 -6.65
CA TYR A 184 -1.00 7.09 -6.26
C TYR A 184 0.42 7.36 -6.75
N LYS A 185 0.60 7.53 -8.07
CA LYS A 185 1.91 7.79 -8.67
C LYS A 185 2.56 9.01 -8.04
N ARG A 186 1.82 10.11 -7.86
CA ARG A 186 2.36 11.34 -7.26
C ARG A 186 2.79 11.16 -5.80
N TYR A 187 1.94 10.55 -4.98
CA TYR A 187 2.20 10.43 -3.54
C TYR A 187 3.26 9.37 -3.25
N PHE A 188 3.07 8.13 -3.72
CA PHE A 188 3.97 7.03 -3.37
C PHE A 188 5.33 7.14 -4.07
N ASN A 189 5.44 7.78 -5.23
CA ASN A 189 6.76 8.07 -5.80
C ASN A 189 7.58 9.00 -4.92
N ARG A 190 6.91 9.94 -4.22
CA ARG A 190 7.56 10.93 -3.36
C ARG A 190 7.80 10.43 -1.94
N TYR A 191 6.84 9.72 -1.37
CA TYR A 191 6.86 9.36 0.06
C TYR A 191 6.96 7.86 0.32
N GLY A 192 6.66 7.03 -0.68
CA GLY A 192 6.69 5.58 -0.52
C GLY A 192 8.10 4.98 -0.55
N GLU A 193 8.18 3.74 -0.09
CA GLU A 193 9.36 2.89 -0.13
C GLU A 193 9.08 1.68 -1.03
N THR A 194 10.11 1.19 -1.71
CA THR A 194 10.08 -0.04 -2.50
C THR A 194 10.06 -1.26 -1.58
N ALA A 195 9.66 -2.41 -2.12
CA ALA A 195 9.71 -3.67 -1.40
C ALA A 195 11.12 -4.00 -0.87
N ILE A 196 12.15 -3.77 -1.69
CA ILE A 196 13.53 -4.08 -1.31
C ILE A 196 14.03 -3.18 -0.17
N ASN A 197 13.58 -1.92 -0.12
CA ASN A 197 13.91 -1.03 1.00
C ASN A 197 13.25 -1.50 2.32
N TYR A 198 11.99 -1.95 2.29
CA TYR A 198 11.38 -2.59 3.47
C TYR A 198 12.12 -3.87 3.88
N CYS A 199 12.48 -4.70 2.90
CA CYS A 199 13.24 -5.94 3.10
C CYS A 199 14.57 -5.70 3.82
N ILE A 200 15.33 -4.71 3.38
CA ILE A 200 16.61 -4.31 4.00
C ILE A 200 16.36 -3.82 5.42
N LYS A 201 15.43 -2.88 5.59
CA LYS A 201 15.10 -2.24 6.88
C LYS A 201 14.70 -3.24 7.97
N GLU A 202 14.00 -4.30 7.56
CA GLU A 202 13.55 -5.37 8.46
C GLU A 202 14.49 -6.56 8.53
N ASN A 203 15.63 -6.52 7.83
CA ASN A 203 16.64 -7.56 7.81
C ASN A 203 16.12 -8.93 7.29
N LEU A 204 15.26 -8.91 6.25
CA LEU A 204 14.65 -10.11 5.67
C LEU A 204 15.59 -10.78 4.65
N LEU A 205 16.62 -11.45 5.15
CA LEU A 205 17.71 -12.02 4.35
C LEU A 205 17.24 -13.05 3.31
N SER A 206 16.17 -13.78 3.55
CA SER A 206 15.61 -14.78 2.63
C SER A 206 14.78 -14.11 1.52
N VAL A 207 14.09 -13.02 1.84
CA VAL A 207 13.25 -12.28 0.89
C VAL A 207 14.11 -11.40 -0.03
N PHE A 208 15.26 -10.92 0.43
CA PHE A 208 16.16 -10.06 -0.34
C PHE A 208 16.59 -10.65 -1.70
N PRO A 209 17.18 -11.87 -1.78
CA PRO A 209 17.55 -12.47 -3.06
C PRO A 209 16.34 -12.77 -3.94
N LEU A 210 15.20 -13.14 -3.35
CA LEU A 210 13.96 -13.35 -4.09
C LEU A 210 13.50 -12.07 -4.80
N LEU A 211 13.55 -10.92 -4.15
CA LEU A 211 13.18 -9.66 -4.80
C LEU A 211 14.10 -9.32 -5.98
N LEU A 212 15.39 -9.59 -5.84
CA LEU A 212 16.37 -9.38 -6.91
C LEU A 212 16.14 -10.30 -8.11
N GLU A 213 15.80 -11.57 -7.87
CA GLU A 213 15.44 -12.54 -8.93
C GLU A 213 14.31 -12.01 -9.83
N TYR A 214 13.36 -11.28 -9.25
CA TYR A 214 12.23 -10.68 -9.96
C TYR A 214 12.44 -9.21 -10.36
N GLY A 215 13.69 -8.75 -10.38
CA GLY A 215 14.05 -7.44 -10.96
C GLY A 215 13.85 -6.25 -10.01
N ALA A 216 13.92 -6.45 -8.69
CA ALA A 216 13.97 -5.33 -7.76
C ALA A 216 15.27 -4.51 -7.92
N VAL A 217 15.12 -3.18 -7.94
CA VAL A 217 16.22 -2.25 -8.14
C VAL A 217 16.55 -1.55 -6.83
N LEU A 218 17.84 -1.49 -6.49
CA LEU A 218 18.34 -0.73 -5.35
C LEU A 218 18.38 0.76 -5.69
N ASP A 219 18.18 1.59 -4.68
CA ASP A 219 18.36 3.04 -4.75
C ASP A 219 19.31 3.53 -3.65
N THR A 220 19.64 4.83 -3.63
CA THR A 220 20.56 5.39 -2.62
C THR A 220 20.07 5.14 -1.19
N LYS A 221 18.75 5.10 -0.99
CA LYS A 221 18.14 4.79 0.29
C LYS A 221 18.37 3.34 0.71
N SER A 222 18.51 2.40 -0.23
CA SER A 222 18.91 1.02 0.07
C SER A 222 20.25 0.97 0.83
N LEU A 223 21.24 1.77 0.41
CA LEU A 223 22.55 1.83 1.07
C LEU A 223 22.46 2.43 2.48
N GLU A 224 21.67 3.49 2.65
CA GLU A 224 21.42 4.13 3.95
C GLU A 224 20.73 3.16 4.93
N LEU A 225 19.69 2.48 4.46
CA LEU A 225 18.94 1.51 5.26
C LEU A 225 19.78 0.30 5.65
N ALA A 226 20.69 -0.13 4.79
CA ALA A 226 21.56 -1.26 5.08
C ALA A 226 22.51 -0.95 6.25
N LYS A 227 23.16 0.22 6.21
CA LYS A 227 24.01 0.70 7.33
C LYS A 227 23.21 0.82 8.63
N ALA A 228 22.04 1.47 8.58
CA ALA A 228 21.19 1.62 9.75
C ALA A 228 20.70 0.26 10.31
N THR A 229 20.51 -0.73 9.43
CA THR A 229 20.16 -2.10 9.83
C THR A 229 21.34 -2.79 10.51
N THR A 230 22.56 -2.61 10.02
CA THR A 230 23.77 -3.13 10.66
C THR A 230 24.01 -2.50 12.03
N GLU A 231 23.90 -1.19 12.15
CA GLU A 231 24.00 -0.49 13.45
C GLU A 231 22.97 -1.01 14.46
N ARG A 232 21.73 -1.26 14.00
CA ARG A 232 20.64 -1.74 14.85
C ARG A 232 20.78 -3.21 15.26
N THR A 233 21.27 -4.07 14.36
CA THR A 233 21.29 -5.53 14.56
C THR A 233 22.65 -6.07 15.00
N GLY A 234 23.73 -5.29 14.84
CA GLY A 234 25.10 -5.76 14.99
C GLY A 234 25.58 -6.69 13.86
N SER A 235 24.79 -6.92 12.81
CA SER A 235 25.09 -7.84 11.73
C SER A 235 25.37 -7.11 10.41
N THR A 236 26.48 -7.44 9.76
CA THR A 236 26.92 -6.83 8.49
C THR A 236 26.32 -7.51 7.25
N GLU A 237 25.67 -8.65 7.40
CA GLU A 237 25.27 -9.54 6.30
C GLU A 237 24.38 -8.84 5.27
N MET A 238 23.33 -8.13 5.70
CA MET A 238 22.47 -7.37 4.80
C MET A 238 23.23 -6.23 4.11
N GLU A 239 24.14 -5.55 4.82
CA GLU A 239 24.94 -4.47 4.24
C GLU A 239 25.93 -4.98 3.17
N GLU A 240 26.55 -6.14 3.40
CA GLU A 240 27.41 -6.81 2.42
C GLU A 240 26.62 -7.21 1.17
N LEU A 241 25.43 -7.82 1.35
CA LEU A 241 24.54 -8.19 0.24
C LEU A 241 24.11 -6.96 -0.58
N VAL A 242 23.71 -5.88 0.09
CA VAL A 242 23.29 -4.64 -0.58
C VAL A 242 24.47 -4.00 -1.33
N LYS A 243 25.66 -3.90 -0.73
CA LYS A 243 26.85 -3.36 -1.41
C LYS A 243 27.24 -4.20 -2.63
N ALA A 244 27.28 -5.51 -2.49
CA ALA A 244 27.62 -6.41 -3.58
C ALA A 244 26.63 -6.28 -4.74
N GLN A 245 25.33 -6.21 -4.44
CA GLN A 245 24.31 -6.03 -5.47
C GLN A 245 24.30 -4.62 -6.07
N TRP A 246 24.60 -3.58 -5.27
CA TRP A 246 24.72 -2.21 -5.75
C TRP A 246 25.77 -2.08 -6.84
N ILE A 247 26.94 -2.71 -6.63
CA ILE A 247 28.02 -2.78 -7.62
C ILE A 247 27.54 -3.48 -8.89
N ARG A 248 26.77 -4.57 -8.79
CA ARG A 248 26.25 -5.26 -9.99
C ARG A 248 25.23 -4.43 -10.78
N GLN A 249 24.43 -3.58 -10.12
CA GLN A 249 23.40 -2.77 -10.76
C GLN A 249 23.92 -1.43 -11.30
N ASN A 250 24.98 -0.88 -10.71
CA ASN A 250 25.45 0.49 -10.98
C ASN A 250 26.94 0.59 -11.30
N GLY A 251 27.72 -0.47 -11.06
CA GLY A 251 29.10 -0.58 -11.49
C GLY A 251 29.14 -1.12 -12.92
N ASN A 252 29.68 -0.32 -13.84
CA ASN A 252 30.01 -0.76 -15.19
C ASN A 252 31.00 -1.94 -15.16
#